data_AF-A0A9D4VWL5-F1
#
_entry.id   AF-A0A9D4VWL5-F1
#
_cell.length_a   1.000
_cell.length_b   1.000
_cell.length_c   1.000
_cell.angle_alpha   90.00
_cell.angle_beta   90.00
_cell.angle_gamma   90.00
#
_symmetry.space_group_name_H-M   'P 1'
#
loop_
_entity.id
_entity.type
_entity.pdbx_description
1 polymer ?
#
loop_
_entity_poly.entity_id
_entity_poly.type
_entity_poly.pdbx_seq_one_letter_code
_entity_poly.pdbx_strand_id
1 'polypeptide(L)'
;MLGFLMSSLICIGDLKGLFGLLMVNMQMLRAKLKIFDVSYGHGTANTALVYHHQKLLALSEGDKPYAIKILEDGDLQTLGMLDYDKRLGHNFTAHPKVDPFTGEMFTLGYSHTAPYVTYRVISKDGFMQDPVPITISDPVLMHDFAIRELFNIYGPSSVL
;
A
#
# COMPACT_ATOMS: atom_id res chain seq x y z
N MET A 1 -10.94 12.09 -38.83
CA MET A 1 -10.54 12.85 -37.63
C MET A 1 -11.43 12.61 -36.40
N LEU A 2 -12.27 11.56 -36.39
CA LEU A 2 -13.08 11.16 -35.22
C LEU A 2 -12.62 9.81 -34.60
N GLY A 3 -11.88 8.99 -35.37
CA GLY A 3 -11.40 7.67 -34.92
C GLY A 3 -10.18 7.68 -34.00
N PHE A 4 -9.49 8.83 -33.87
CA PHE A 4 -8.31 8.98 -33.01
C PHE A 4 -8.65 9.43 -31.57
N LEU A 5 -9.92 9.80 -31.31
CA LEU A 5 -10.37 10.23 -29.97
C LEU A 5 -10.97 9.09 -29.13
N MET A 6 -11.24 7.92 -29.73
CA MET A 6 -11.83 6.76 -29.02
C MET A 6 -10.78 5.75 -28.52
N SER A 7 -9.52 5.88 -28.92
CA SER A 7 -8.45 4.94 -28.55
C SER A 7 -7.78 5.24 -27.20
N SER A 8 -8.13 6.34 -26.53
CA SER A 8 -7.62 6.71 -25.19
C SER A 8 -8.54 6.26 -24.05
N LEU A 9 -9.55 5.44 -24.33
CA LEU A 9 -10.46 4.89 -23.34
C LEU A 9 -9.78 3.77 -22.56
N ILE A 10 -9.07 4.16 -21.49
CA ILE A 10 -8.58 3.33 -20.37
C ILE A 10 -7.79 2.08 -20.81
N CYS A 11 -6.49 2.11 -20.53
CA CYS A 11 -5.61 0.94 -20.60
C CYS A 11 -5.12 0.66 -19.18
N ILE A 12 -5.91 -0.08 -18.39
CA ILE A 12 -5.52 -0.57 -17.06
C ILE A 12 -5.46 -2.10 -17.14
N GLY A 13 -4.25 -2.64 -17.34
CA GLY A 13 -4.06 -4.08 -17.57
C GLY A 13 -4.85 -4.60 -18.78
N ASP A 14 -5.68 -5.62 -18.54
CA ASP A 14 -6.53 -6.25 -19.57
C ASP A 14 -7.83 -5.47 -19.87
N LEU A 15 -8.15 -4.45 -19.09
CA LEU A 15 -9.29 -3.58 -19.33
C LEU A 15 -8.92 -2.59 -20.44
N LYS A 16 -9.26 -2.96 -21.68
CA LYS A 16 -8.99 -2.15 -22.88
C LYS A 16 -10.28 -1.70 -23.55
N GLY A 17 -10.34 -0.41 -23.91
CA GLY A 17 -11.39 0.16 -24.73
C GLY A 17 -12.77 0.17 -24.07
N LEU A 18 -13.82 0.22 -24.89
CA LEU A 18 -15.21 0.39 -24.42
C LEU A 18 -15.68 -0.75 -23.53
N PHE A 19 -15.21 -1.98 -23.77
CA PHE A 19 -15.54 -3.14 -22.94
C PHE A 19 -14.88 -3.03 -21.56
N GLY A 20 -13.63 -2.59 -21.48
CA GLY A 20 -12.97 -2.29 -20.20
C GLY A 20 -13.72 -1.23 -19.41
N LEU A 21 -14.13 -0.14 -20.06
CA LEU A 21 -14.94 0.90 -19.44
C LEU A 21 -16.30 0.36 -18.95
N LEU A 22 -16.97 -0.47 -19.74
CA LEU A 22 -18.23 -1.12 -19.34
C LEU A 22 -18.04 -1.99 -18.10
N MET A 23 -16.98 -2.80 -18.07
CA MET A 23 -16.67 -3.66 -16.92
C MET A 23 -16.40 -2.86 -15.65
N VAL A 24 -15.65 -1.77 -15.75
CA VAL A 24 -15.42 -0.85 -14.62
C VAL A 24 -16.73 -0.23 -14.13
N ASN A 25 -17.60 0.21 -15.04
CA ASN A 25 -18.90 0.76 -14.66
C ASN A 25 -19.83 -0.29 -14.02
N MET A 26 -19.82 -1.51 -14.52
CA MET A 26 -20.56 -2.63 -13.92
C MET A 26 -20.02 -2.99 -12.52
N GLN A 27 -18.70 -2.97 -12.34
CA GLN A 27 -18.06 -3.17 -11.03
C GLN A 27 -18.49 -2.07 -10.04
N MET A 28 -18.43 -0.80 -10.46
CA MET A 28 -18.88 0.34 -9.66
C MET A 28 -20.37 0.26 -9.33
N LEU A 29 -21.21 -0.16 -10.28
CA LEU A 29 -22.64 -0.33 -10.07
C LEU A 29 -22.91 -1.45 -9.05
N ARG A 30 -22.22 -2.59 -9.15
CA ARG A 30 -22.33 -3.69 -8.18
C ARG A 30 -21.94 -3.26 -6.76
N ALA A 31 -20.90 -2.45 -6.63
CA ALA A 31 -20.50 -1.87 -5.35
C ALA A 31 -21.58 -0.90 -4.80
N LYS A 32 -22.11 -0.01 -5.65
CA LYS A 32 -23.20 0.92 -5.25
C LYS A 32 -24.50 0.19 -4.86
N LEU A 33 -24.81 -0.90 -5.53
CA LEU A 33 -25.94 -1.77 -5.22
C LEU A 33 -25.69 -2.70 -4.01
N LYS A 34 -24.52 -2.58 -3.35
CA LYS A 34 -24.10 -3.41 -2.21
C LYS A 34 -24.12 -4.91 -2.50
N ILE A 35 -23.96 -5.30 -3.76
CA ILE A 35 -23.78 -6.71 -4.16
C ILE A 35 -22.41 -7.20 -3.70
N PHE A 36 -21.41 -6.31 -3.73
CA PHE A 36 -20.10 -6.54 -3.12
C PHE A 36 -19.85 -5.46 -2.07
N ASP A 37 -19.46 -5.90 -0.87
CA ASP A 37 -18.98 -4.99 0.15
C ASP A 37 -17.51 -4.65 -0.11
N VAL A 38 -17.28 -3.41 -0.50
CA VAL A 38 -15.96 -2.86 -0.83
C VAL A 38 -15.39 -2.06 0.33
N SER A 39 -16.13 -1.93 1.43
CA SER A 39 -15.70 -1.16 2.60
C SER A 39 -14.57 -1.84 3.38
N TYR A 40 -14.42 -3.15 3.21
CA TYR A 40 -13.42 -4.00 3.87
C TYR A 40 -12.12 -4.18 3.07
N GLY A 41 -11.90 -3.41 1.99
CA GLY A 41 -10.73 -3.54 1.13
C GLY A 41 -10.96 -4.40 -0.11
N HIS A 42 -9.95 -4.40 -0.99
CA HIS A 42 -9.99 -5.07 -2.29
C HIS A 42 -8.81 -6.02 -2.54
N GLY A 43 -7.85 -6.06 -1.61
CA GLY A 43 -6.65 -6.87 -1.70
C GLY A 43 -6.91 -8.30 -1.26
N THR A 44 -6.02 -9.18 -1.69
CA THR A 44 -6.09 -10.63 -1.43
C THR A 44 -5.13 -11.06 -0.31
N ALA A 45 -4.37 -10.12 0.28
CA ALA A 45 -3.36 -10.36 1.30
C ALA A 45 -2.36 -11.50 0.97
N ASN A 46 -1.98 -11.66 -0.31
CA ASN A 46 -1.29 -12.85 -0.83
C ASN A 46 0.17 -12.63 -1.27
N THR A 47 0.72 -11.43 -1.10
CA THR A 47 2.02 -11.07 -1.69
C THR A 47 3.18 -11.35 -0.74
N ALA A 48 3.03 -10.99 0.54
CA ALA A 48 4.10 -11.17 1.54
C ALA A 48 3.54 -11.26 2.96
N LEU A 49 4.39 -11.71 3.87
CA LEU A 49 4.16 -11.69 5.32
C LEU A 49 5.25 -10.86 5.99
N VAL A 50 4.88 -10.09 7.01
CA VAL A 50 5.85 -9.42 7.90
C VAL A 50 5.43 -9.59 9.35
N TYR A 51 6.40 -9.74 10.25
CA TYR A 51 6.16 -9.75 11.68
C TYR A 51 6.67 -8.46 12.30
N HIS A 52 5.77 -7.70 12.93
CA HIS A 52 6.09 -6.43 13.57
C HIS A 52 5.12 -6.13 14.71
N HIS A 53 5.61 -5.56 15.81
CA HIS A 53 4.81 -5.25 16.99
C HIS A 53 3.90 -6.41 17.45
N GLN A 54 4.48 -7.61 17.60
CA GLN A 54 3.77 -8.84 18.03
C GLN A 54 2.60 -9.26 17.14
N LYS A 55 2.55 -8.76 15.90
CA LYS A 55 1.52 -9.10 14.91
C LYS A 55 2.18 -9.69 13.68
N LEU A 56 1.64 -10.81 13.20
CA LEU A 56 1.90 -11.30 11.85
C LEU A 56 0.94 -10.59 10.91
N LEU A 57 1.48 -9.93 9.89
CA LEU A 57 0.70 -9.17 8.92
C LEU A 57 0.81 -9.84 7.55
N ALA A 58 -0.34 -10.08 6.92
CA ALA A 58 -0.43 -10.48 5.52
C ALA A 58 -0.69 -9.26 4.63
N LEU A 59 0.11 -9.17 3.58
CA LEU A 59 0.25 -7.97 2.77
C LEU A 59 -0.13 -8.26 1.32
N SER A 60 -0.79 -7.29 0.70
CA SER A 60 -1.09 -7.30 -0.73
C SER A 60 -0.93 -5.89 -1.24
N GLU A 61 -0.30 -5.78 -2.40
CA GLU A 61 -0.19 -4.52 -3.12
C GLU A 61 -1.58 -3.90 -3.30
N GLY A 62 -1.71 -2.63 -2.94
CA GLY A 62 -2.96 -1.90 -3.19
C GLY A 62 -4.04 -2.06 -2.12
N ASP A 63 -3.76 -2.68 -0.97
CA ASP A 63 -4.69 -2.74 0.16
C ASP A 63 -3.99 -2.49 1.51
N LYS A 64 -4.75 -2.48 2.59
CA LYS A 64 -4.24 -2.41 3.96
C LYS A 64 -3.76 -3.80 4.44
N PRO A 65 -2.83 -3.85 5.42
CA PRO A 65 -2.35 -5.11 5.96
C PRO A 65 -3.44 -5.82 6.78
N TYR A 66 -3.47 -7.15 6.72
CA TYR A 66 -4.36 -7.98 7.52
C TYR A 66 -3.57 -8.63 8.66
N ALA A 67 -4.04 -8.47 9.90
CA ALA A 67 -3.45 -9.14 11.04
C ALA A 67 -3.90 -10.60 11.11
N ILE A 68 -2.92 -11.49 11.30
CA ILE A 68 -3.11 -12.92 11.45
C ILE A 68 -2.57 -13.34 12.82
N LYS A 69 -3.30 -14.23 13.49
CA LYS A 69 -2.87 -14.90 14.71
C LYS A 69 -2.55 -16.36 14.40
N ILE A 70 -1.42 -16.83 14.91
CA ILE A 70 -1.08 -18.25 14.93
C ILE A 70 -1.67 -18.82 16.23
N LEU A 71 -2.51 -19.84 16.11
CA LEU A 71 -3.13 -20.54 17.24
C LEU A 71 -2.16 -21.58 17.84
N GLU A 72 -2.46 -22.06 19.05
CA GLU A 72 -1.58 -23.00 19.77
C GLU A 72 -1.43 -24.35 19.05
N ASP A 73 -2.42 -24.73 18.24
CA ASP A 73 -2.42 -25.93 17.41
C ASP A 73 -1.74 -25.73 16.04
N GLY A 74 -1.23 -24.52 15.77
CA GLY A 74 -0.57 -24.16 14.51
C GLY A 74 -1.51 -23.64 13.42
N ASP A 75 -2.82 -23.54 13.68
CA ASP A 75 -3.77 -22.98 12.72
C ASP A 75 -3.64 -21.43 12.63
N LEU A 76 -4.17 -20.85 11.56
CA LEU A 76 -4.11 -19.41 11.27
C LEU A 76 -5.50 -18.78 11.34
N GLN A 77 -5.64 -17.79 12.21
CA GLN A 77 -6.86 -16.99 12.33
C GLN A 77 -6.63 -15.56 11.83
N THR A 78 -7.40 -15.13 10.83
CA THR A 78 -7.44 -13.71 10.43
C THR A 78 -8.16 -12.91 11.51
N LEU A 79 -7.46 -11.94 12.11
CA LEU A 79 -8.04 -11.02 13.11
C LEU A 79 -8.78 -9.85 12.44
N GLY A 80 -8.35 -9.48 11.23
CA GLY A 80 -8.96 -8.43 10.43
C GLY A 80 -7.93 -7.46 9.86
N MET A 81 -8.43 -6.43 9.20
CA MET A 81 -7.62 -5.38 8.61
C MET A 81 -7.07 -4.43 9.67
N LEU A 82 -5.82 -4.00 9.51
CA LEU A 82 -5.15 -3.05 10.39
C LEU A 82 -5.08 -1.67 9.74
N ASP A 83 -5.64 -0.65 10.41
CA ASP A 83 -5.69 0.73 9.92
C ASP A 83 -4.89 1.74 10.79
N TYR A 84 -4.13 1.24 11.77
CA TYR A 84 -3.28 2.00 12.69
C TYR A 84 -4.02 3.18 13.34
N ASP A 85 -5.13 2.91 14.02
CA ASP A 85 -5.99 3.93 14.64
C ASP A 85 -6.45 4.99 13.63
N LYS A 86 -6.88 4.51 12.45
CA LYS A 86 -7.32 5.32 11.29
C LYS A 86 -6.21 6.19 10.68
N ARG A 87 -4.95 6.02 11.04
CA ARG A 87 -3.81 6.78 10.49
C ARG A 87 -3.40 6.28 9.10
N LEU A 88 -3.74 5.03 8.76
CA LEU A 88 -3.52 4.45 7.43
C LEU A 88 -4.71 4.72 6.50
N GLY A 89 -4.61 5.81 5.74
CA GLY A 89 -5.62 6.22 4.74
C GLY A 89 -5.28 5.88 3.28
N HIS A 90 -4.23 5.10 3.03
CA HIS A 90 -3.68 4.78 1.70
C HIS A 90 -3.21 3.33 1.70
N ASN A 91 -2.83 2.82 0.53
CA ASN A 91 -2.37 1.45 0.36
C ASN A 91 -1.06 1.20 1.11
N PHE A 92 -0.80 -0.05 1.46
CA PHE A 92 0.39 -0.48 2.17
C PHE A 92 1.24 -1.38 1.26
N THR A 93 2.55 -1.14 1.16
CA THR A 93 3.44 -1.97 0.35
C THR A 93 3.50 -3.40 0.86
N ALA A 94 3.65 -4.35 -0.06
CA ALA A 94 3.93 -5.74 0.31
C ALA A 94 5.36 -5.95 0.84
N HIS A 95 6.26 -4.96 0.70
CA HIS A 95 7.68 -5.12 1.02
C HIS A 95 8.18 -4.15 2.10
N PRO A 96 7.48 -4.00 3.25
CA PRO A 96 7.98 -3.13 4.32
C PRO A 96 9.32 -3.66 4.84
N LYS A 97 10.15 -2.75 5.34
CA LYS A 97 11.47 -3.09 5.88
C LYS A 97 11.48 -2.80 7.38
N VAL A 98 11.77 -3.80 8.19
CA VAL A 98 11.96 -3.63 9.64
C VAL A 98 13.45 -3.43 9.88
N ASP A 99 13.82 -2.33 10.51
CA ASP A 99 15.19 -2.10 10.94
C ASP A 99 15.50 -2.96 12.18
N PRO A 100 16.49 -3.86 12.12
CA PRO A 100 16.84 -4.74 13.22
C PRO A 100 17.40 -4.01 14.45
N PHE A 101 17.90 -2.78 14.31
CA PHE A 101 18.50 -2.03 15.41
C PHE A 101 17.46 -1.22 16.19
N THR A 102 16.60 -0.48 15.50
CA THR A 102 15.56 0.35 16.14
C THR A 102 14.25 -0.39 16.37
N GLY A 103 13.97 -1.44 15.58
CA GLY A 103 12.68 -2.11 15.54
C GLY A 103 11.59 -1.31 14.81
N GLU A 104 11.95 -0.20 14.18
CA GLU A 104 11.04 0.58 13.35
C GLU A 104 10.75 -0.15 12.04
N MET A 105 9.50 -0.07 11.58
CA MET A 105 9.08 -0.60 10.30
C MET A 105 8.82 0.54 9.33
N PHE A 106 9.55 0.52 8.22
CA PHE A 106 9.41 1.44 7.12
C PHE A 106 8.45 0.87 6.09
N THR A 107 7.54 1.70 5.60
CA THR A 107 6.52 1.33 4.62
C THR A 107 6.29 2.48 3.64
N LEU A 108 5.68 2.16 2.51
CA LEU A 108 5.22 3.13 1.52
C LEU A 108 3.86 2.72 0.98
N GLY A 109 3.13 3.68 0.43
CA GLY A 109 1.99 3.45 -0.42
C GLY A 109 2.11 4.28 -1.68
N TYR A 110 1.75 3.71 -2.82
CA TYR A 110 1.65 4.42 -4.09
C TYR A 110 0.20 4.51 -4.57
N SER A 111 -0.08 5.54 -5.36
CA SER A 111 -1.42 5.89 -5.83
C SER A 111 -1.38 6.38 -7.28
N HIS A 112 -2.51 6.22 -7.97
CA HIS A 112 -2.72 6.82 -9.29
C HIS A 112 -3.03 8.33 -9.23
N THR A 113 -3.29 8.87 -8.03
CA THR A 113 -3.55 10.30 -7.80
C THR A 113 -2.56 10.87 -6.80
N ALA A 114 -2.21 12.15 -6.94
CA ALA A 114 -1.31 12.82 -6.00
C ALA A 114 -1.90 12.83 -4.56
N PRO A 115 -1.07 12.62 -3.50
CA PRO A 115 0.36 12.29 -3.56
C PRO A 115 0.59 10.87 -4.11
N TYR A 116 1.45 10.75 -5.13
CA TYR A 116 1.65 9.49 -5.85
C TYR A 116 2.40 8.46 -5.01
N VAL A 117 3.27 8.90 -4.10
CA VAL A 117 3.99 8.05 -3.17
C VAL A 117 3.94 8.70 -1.79
N THR A 118 3.61 7.92 -0.77
CA THR A 118 3.62 8.33 0.62
C THR A 118 4.48 7.34 1.40
N TYR A 119 5.51 7.84 2.05
CA TYR A 119 6.36 7.07 2.95
C TYR A 119 5.89 7.21 4.39
N ARG A 120 6.00 6.12 5.16
CA ARG A 120 5.68 6.11 6.59
C ARG A 120 6.66 5.25 7.38
N VAL A 121 6.78 5.63 8.65
CA VAL A 121 7.50 4.88 9.67
C VAL A 121 6.51 4.42 10.72
N ILE A 122 6.66 3.19 11.19
CA ILE A 122 5.87 2.62 12.30
C ILE A 122 6.87 2.27 13.39
N SER A 123 6.67 2.82 14.58
CA SER A 123 7.55 2.55 15.72
C SER A 123 7.53 1.06 16.09
N LYS A 124 8.53 0.58 16.82
CA LYS A 124 8.54 -0.78 17.41
C LYS A 124 7.28 -1.11 18.22
N ASP A 125 6.63 -0.08 18.77
CA ASP A 125 5.42 -0.16 19.58
C ASP A 125 4.14 -0.08 18.73
N GLY A 126 4.24 -0.16 17.41
CA GLY A 126 3.12 -0.23 16.49
C GLY A 126 2.47 1.13 16.17
N PHE A 127 3.07 2.24 16.62
CA PHE A 127 2.55 3.58 16.35
C PHE A 127 2.99 4.05 14.96
N MET A 128 2.02 4.32 14.07
CA MET A 128 2.29 4.86 12.74
C MET A 128 2.57 6.36 12.81
N GLN A 129 3.74 6.79 12.38
CA GLN A 129 4.12 8.21 12.30
C GLN A 129 3.34 8.96 11.21
N ASP A 130 3.47 10.28 11.20
CA ASP A 130 2.83 11.13 10.21
C ASP A 130 3.31 10.82 8.77
N PRO A 131 2.45 10.99 7.76
CA PRO A 131 2.81 10.70 6.38
C PRO A 131 3.89 11.66 5.87
N VAL A 132 4.85 11.12 5.12
CA VAL A 132 5.81 11.90 4.36
C VAL A 132 5.53 11.69 2.87
N PRO A 133 4.88 12.65 2.17
CA PRO A 133 4.67 12.53 0.74
C PRO A 133 6.01 12.65 -0.01
N ILE A 134 6.23 11.77 -0.98
CA ILE A 134 7.39 11.84 -1.89
C ILE A 134 6.89 12.41 -3.22
N THR A 135 7.42 13.58 -3.58
CA THR A 135 7.06 14.26 -4.83
C THR A 135 7.74 13.59 -6.02
N ILE A 136 6.93 13.03 -6.90
CA ILE A 136 7.34 12.52 -8.21
C ILE A 136 6.42 13.10 -9.28
N SER A 137 6.88 13.15 -10.54
CA SER A 137 6.15 13.80 -11.64
C SER A 137 4.88 13.06 -12.05
N ASP A 138 4.91 11.73 -12.00
CA ASP A 138 3.87 10.85 -12.55
C ASP A 138 3.64 9.64 -11.65
N PRO A 139 2.45 8.99 -11.70
CA PRO A 139 2.19 7.77 -10.97
C PRO A 139 3.04 6.61 -11.52
N VAL A 140 3.82 5.97 -10.65
CA VAL A 140 4.69 4.84 -10.99
C VAL A 140 4.38 3.66 -10.06
N LEU A 141 4.37 2.45 -10.61
CA LEU A 141 4.30 1.22 -9.81
C LEU A 141 5.61 1.07 -9.04
N MET A 142 5.53 1.17 -7.71
CA MET A 142 6.67 1.07 -6.80
C MET A 142 6.52 -0.17 -5.94
N HIS A 143 6.99 -1.30 -6.47
CA HIS A 143 6.81 -2.61 -5.85
C HIS A 143 7.66 -2.80 -4.59
N ASP A 144 8.94 -2.45 -4.68
CA ASP A 144 9.90 -2.61 -3.58
C ASP A 144 10.76 -1.36 -3.44
N PHE A 145 11.37 -1.21 -2.28
CA PHE A 145 12.29 -0.14 -1.93
C PHE A 145 13.39 -0.66 -1.00
N ALA A 146 14.50 0.05 -0.93
CA ALA A 146 15.59 -0.24 -0.02
C ALA A 146 15.70 0.85 1.04
N ILE A 147 16.01 0.45 2.27
CA ILE A 147 16.43 1.37 3.34
C ILE A 147 17.93 1.19 3.57
N ARG A 148 18.61 2.28 3.92
CA ARG A 148 20.01 2.26 4.34
C ARG A 148 20.20 3.25 5.47
N GLU A 149 21.07 2.92 6.41
CA GLU A 149 21.57 3.92 7.35
C GLU A 149 22.31 5.04 6.62
N LEU A 150 21.96 6.26 6.97
CA LEU A 150 22.69 7.45 6.59
C LEU A 150 23.60 7.84 7.76
N PHE A 151 24.87 7.46 7.68
CA PHE A 151 25.87 8.02 8.58
C PHE A 151 26.14 9.46 8.15
N ASN A 152 25.57 10.44 8.87
CA ASN A 152 26.01 11.82 8.74
C ASN A 152 27.40 11.93 9.39
N ILE A 153 28.44 11.82 8.57
CA ILE A 153 29.78 12.24 8.94
C ILE A 153 29.76 13.78 8.91
N TYR A 154 29.35 14.41 10.00
CA TYR A 154 29.55 15.84 10.18
C TYR A 154 31.06 16.10 10.36
N GLY A 155 31.77 16.26 9.25
CA GLY A 155 33.04 17.00 9.25
C GLY A 155 32.73 18.48 9.39
N PRO A 156 33.49 19.27 10.17
CA PRO A 156 33.22 20.69 10.32
C PRO A 156 33.65 21.42 9.04
N SER A 157 32.77 21.49 8.05
CA SER A 157 32.72 22.50 6.95
C SER A 157 31.97 21.95 5.75
N SER A 158 30.70 22.33 5.61
CA SER A 158 30.18 22.99 4.40
C SER A 158 28.66 23.12 4.51
N VAL A 159 28.22 24.36 4.34
CA VAL A 159 26.85 24.80 4.14
C VAL A 159 26.31 24.18 2.86
N LEU A 160 25.14 23.53 2.93
CA LEU A 160 24.08 23.57 1.91
C LEU A 160 22.73 23.42 2.60
#